data_AF-A0A9P8PX27-F1
#
_entry.id   AF-A0A9P8PX27-F1
#
_cell.length_a   1.000
_cell.length_b   1.000
_cell.length_c   1.000
_cell.angle_alpha   90.00
_cell.angle_beta   90.00
_cell.angle_gamma   90.00
#
_symmetry.space_group_name_H-M   'P 1'
#
loop_
_entity.id
_entity.type
_entity.pdbx_description
1 polymer ?
#
loop_
_entity_poly.entity_id
_entity_poly.type
_entity_poly.pdbx_seq_one_letter_code
_entity_poly.pdbx_strand_id
1 'polypeptide(L)'
;MELLRQVFQSVNQRGPNESSFLTLPPLLEGNDDIKVIYRHYATLYFVFIVDDQESELGILDLIQVFVQSLDRCFENVCELDLVFGWQVLQTVLEYVFLLDV
;
A
#
# COMPACT_ATOMS: atom_id res chain seq x y z
N MET A 1 8.36 13.38 -5.93
CA MET A 1 8.56 12.60 -7.18
C MET A 1 9.69 11.58 -7.06
N GLU A 2 10.85 11.90 -6.48
CA GLU A 2 12.00 10.96 -6.41
C GLU A 2 11.73 9.73 -5.53
N LEU A 3 11.06 9.88 -4.37
CA LEU A 3 10.68 8.75 -3.51
C LEU A 3 9.80 7.73 -4.22
N LEU A 4 8.73 8.18 -4.90
CA LEU A 4 7.82 7.33 -5.66
C LEU A 4 8.58 6.55 -6.75
N ARG A 5 9.52 7.21 -7.44
CA ARG A 5 10.35 6.59 -8.47
C ARG A 5 11.22 5.48 -7.89
N GLN A 6 11.81 5.69 -6.71
CA GLN A 6 12.66 4.71 -6.04
C GLN A 6 11.84 3.52 -5.52
N VAL A 7 10.70 3.77 -4.85
CA VAL A 7 9.79 2.70 -4.42
C VAL A 7 9.31 1.88 -5.60
N PHE A 8 8.91 2.53 -6.70
CA PHE A 8 8.50 1.83 -7.92
C PHE A 8 9.63 0.97 -8.51
N GLN A 9 10.87 1.48 -8.55
CA GLN A 9 12.01 0.69 -9.02
C GLN A 9 12.29 -0.52 -8.12
N SER A 10 12.18 -0.37 -6.80
CA SER A 10 12.38 -1.46 -5.84
C SER A 10 11.27 -2.52 -5.91
N VAL A 11 10.03 -2.12 -6.19
CA VAL A 11 8.90 -3.06 -6.34
C VAL A 11 8.93 -3.78 -7.69
N ASN A 12 9.20 -3.05 -8.78
CA ASN A 12 9.11 -3.58 -10.14
C ASN A 12 10.22 -4.57 -10.51
N GLN A 13 11.32 -4.60 -9.75
CA GLN A 13 12.42 -5.56 -9.96
C GLN A 13 12.18 -6.89 -9.24
N ARG A 14 11.11 -7.01 -8.44
CA ARG A 14 10.90 -8.15 -7.56
C ARG A 14 10.10 -9.27 -8.19
N GLY A 15 10.50 -10.50 -7.87
CA GLY A 15 9.85 -11.73 -8.32
C GLY A 15 8.60 -12.07 -7.49
N PRO A 16 7.72 -12.95 -8.00
CA PRO A 16 6.45 -13.32 -7.34
C PRO A 16 6.60 -14.06 -6.01
N ASN A 17 7.80 -14.53 -5.66
CA ASN A 17 8.10 -15.30 -4.44
C ASN A 17 8.90 -14.50 -3.39
N GLU A 18 9.15 -13.21 -3.61
CA GLU A 18 9.87 -12.38 -2.65
C GLU A 18 8.93 -11.79 -1.59
N SER A 19 9.46 -11.61 -0.39
CA SER A 19 8.70 -11.12 0.77
C SER A 19 8.15 -9.71 0.54
N SER A 20 6.98 -9.42 1.12
CA SER A 20 6.32 -8.10 1.18
C SER A 20 7.10 -6.95 1.85
N PHE A 21 8.39 -7.14 2.17
CA PHE A 21 9.25 -6.18 2.84
C PHE A 21 10.21 -5.54 1.83
N LEU A 22 10.09 -4.24 1.58
CA LEU A 22 11.07 -3.53 0.74
C LEU A 22 12.23 -3.07 1.61
N THR A 23 13.45 -3.24 1.12
CA THR A 23 14.59 -2.48 1.63
C THR A 23 14.30 -1.00 1.44
N LEU A 24 14.51 -0.20 2.48
CA LEU A 24 14.23 1.23 2.45
C LEU A 24 14.94 1.89 1.25
N PRO A 25 14.25 2.76 0.49
CA PRO A 25 14.89 3.55 -0.54
C PRO A 25 16.09 4.35 0.03
N PRO A 26 17.14 4.63 -0.75
CA PRO A 26 18.29 5.41 -0.30
C PRO A 26 17.94 6.79 0.27
N LEU A 27 16.78 7.35 -0.13
CA LEU A 27 16.26 8.61 0.41
C LEU A 27 15.76 8.50 1.86
N LEU A 28 15.48 7.27 2.32
CA LEU A 28 15.01 6.92 3.66
C LEU A 28 16.06 6.11 4.45
N GLU A 29 17.22 5.78 3.86
CA GLU A 29 18.33 5.00 4.46
C GLU A 29 19.03 5.67 5.68
N GLY A 30 18.39 6.63 6.34
CA GLY A 30 18.85 7.22 7.60
C GLY A 30 17.75 7.42 8.65
N ASN A 31 16.52 6.98 8.36
CA ASN A 31 15.42 6.93 9.32
C ASN A 31 15.13 5.45 9.60
N ASP A 32 15.84 4.89 10.57
CA ASP A 32 15.57 3.53 11.08
C ASP A 32 14.14 3.41 11.67
N ASP A 33 13.52 4.56 11.97
CA ASP A 33 12.17 4.68 12.51
C ASP A 33 11.07 4.54 11.45
N ILE A 34 11.39 4.18 10.20
CA ILE A 34 10.39 4.07 9.11
C ILE A 34 10.46 2.70 8.46
N LYS A 35 9.29 2.12 8.19
CA LYS A 35 9.11 0.83 7.51
C LYS A 35 8.27 1.01 6.26
N VAL A 36 8.61 0.29 5.19
CA VAL A 36 7.83 0.24 3.95
C VAL A 36 7.22 -1.14 3.79
N ILE A 37 5.90 -1.19 3.87
CA ILE A 37 5.10 -2.41 3.81
C ILE A 37 4.31 -2.38 2.52
N TYR A 38 4.32 -3.46 1.75
CA TYR A 38 3.52 -3.53 0.54
C TYR A 38 2.82 -4.87 0.37
N ARG A 39 1.74 -4.85 -0.41
CA ARG A 39 1.03 -6.04 -0.82
C ARG A 39 0.59 -5.94 -2.27
N HIS A 40 0.75 -7.05 -2.98
CA HIS A 40 0.36 -7.18 -4.37
C HIS A 40 -1.01 -7.86 -4.48
N TYR A 41 -1.95 -7.21 -5.17
CA TYR A 41 -3.27 -7.75 -5.50
C TYR A 41 -3.49 -7.66 -7.00
N ALA A 42 -3.65 -8.81 -7.66
CA ALA A 42 -3.77 -8.95 -9.11
C ALA A 42 -2.61 -8.29 -9.90
N THR A 43 -2.76 -7.03 -10.28
CA THR A 43 -1.82 -6.20 -11.05
C THR A 43 -1.40 -4.93 -10.31
N LEU A 44 -1.97 -4.72 -9.11
CA LEU A 44 -1.80 -3.50 -8.32
C LEU A 44 -0.93 -3.74 -7.09
N TYR A 45 -0.09 -2.75 -6.80
CA TYR A 45 0.74 -2.72 -5.61
C TYR A 45 0.21 -1.65 -4.65
N PHE A 46 -0.20 -2.08 -3.46
CA PHE A 46 -0.55 -1.20 -2.36
C PHE A 46 0.68 -1.07 -1.47
N VAL A 47 1.22 0.14 -1.33
CA VAL A 47 2.44 0.42 -0.57
C VAL A 47 2.14 1.45 0.51
N PHE A 48 2.53 1.13 1.73
CA PHE A 48 2.36 1.95 2.92
C PHE A 48 3.73 2.24 3.52
N ILE A 49 3.93 3.49 3.92
CA ILE A 49 5.13 3.94 4.62
C ILE A 49 4.66 4.32 6.02
N VAL A 50 5.14 3.59 7.02
CA VAL A 50 4.72 3.72 8.42
C VAL A 50 5.94 3.91 9.29
N ASP A 51 5.74 4.36 10.52
CA ASP A 51 6.83 4.39 11.50
C ASP A 51 7.16 2.98 12.01
N ASP A 52 8.21 2.87 12.83
CA ASP A 52 8.63 1.61 13.42
C ASP A 52 7.73 1.15 14.59
N GLN A 53 6.88 2.03 15.11
CA GLN A 53 5.96 1.77 16.23
C GLN A 53 4.77 0.93 15.76
N GLU A 54 4.38 1.08 14.50
CA GLU A 54 3.30 0.30 13.91
C GLU A 54 3.69 -1.17 13.68
N SER A 55 2.72 -2.05 13.95
CA SER A 55 2.89 -3.48 13.71
C SER A 55 2.75 -3.80 12.23
N GLU A 56 3.73 -4.51 11.68
CA GLU A 56 3.73 -4.92 10.27
C GLU A 56 2.50 -5.75 9.89
N LEU A 57 2.08 -6.65 10.80
CA LEU A 57 0.88 -7.46 10.61
C LEU A 57 -0.40 -6.60 10.66
N GLY A 58 -0.42 -5.57 11.50
CA GLY A 58 -1.52 -4.62 11.58
C GLY A 58 -1.69 -3.84 10.27
N ILE A 59 -0.59 -3.38 9.68
CA ILE A 59 -0.63 -2.68 8.38
C ILE A 59 -1.04 -3.63 7.25
N LEU A 60 -0.58 -4.88 7.26
CA LEU A 60 -1.01 -5.88 6.27
C LEU A 60 -2.51 -6.21 6.38
N ASP A 61 -3.07 -6.21 7.59
CA ASP A 61 -4.50 -6.40 7.83
C ASP A 61 -5.30 -5.15 7.43
N LEU A 62 -4.79 -3.95 7.71
CA LEU A 62 -5.36 -2.70 7.24
C LEU A 62 -5.46 -2.65 5.71
N ILE A 63 -4.38 -3.03 5.01
CA ILE A 63 -4.39 -3.16 3.54
C ILE A 63 -5.47 -4.16 3.09
N GLN A 64 -5.61 -5.28 3.80
CA GLN A 64 -6.63 -6.29 3.49
C GLN A 64 -8.06 -5.75 3.66
N VAL A 65 -8.35 -5.05 4.75
CA VAL A 65 -9.65 -4.42 5.02
C VAL A 65 -9.95 -3.32 3.99
N PHE A 66 -8.93 -2.53 3.61
CA PHE A 66 -9.04 -1.51 2.58
C PHE A 66 -9.42 -2.12 1.22
N VAL A 67 -8.70 -3.15 0.76
CA VAL A 67 -9.01 -3.82 -0.51
C VAL A 67 -10.38 -4.48 -0.48
N GLN A 68 -10.78 -5.10 0.63
CA GLN A 68 -12.13 -5.66 0.77
C GLN A 68 -13.23 -4.60 0.73
N SER A 69 -12.96 -3.42 1.27
CA SER A 69 -13.91 -2.30 1.25
C SER A 69 -14.06 -1.75 -0.17
N LEU A 70 -12.96 -1.62 -0.92
CA LEU A 70 -12.99 -1.25 -2.34
C LEU A 70 -13.76 -2.29 -3.16
N ASP A 71 -13.49 -3.57 -2.97
CA ASP A 71 -14.17 -4.65 -3.69
C ASP A 71 -15.69 -4.63 -3.48
N ARG A 72 -16.14 -4.29 -2.26
CA ARG A 72 -17.57 -4.10 -1.95
C ARG A 72 -18.15 -2.83 -2.58
N CYS A 73 -17.40 -1.73 -2.62
CA CYS A 73 -17.87 -0.47 -3.20
C CYS A 73 -18.02 -0.54 -4.73
N PHE A 74 -17.16 -1.31 -5.41
CA PHE A 74 -17.15 -1.44 -6.86
C PHE A 74 -17.83 -2.71 -7.40
N GLU A 75 -18.34 -3.58 -6.52
CA GLU A 75 -18.99 -4.85 -6.88
C GLU A 75 -18.13 -5.73 -7.84
N ASN A 76 -16.96 -6.17 -7.36
CA ASN A 76 -15.86 -6.80 -8.11
C ASN A 76 -14.91 -5.75 -8.72
N VAL A 77 -14.07 -5.16 -7.87
CA VAL A 77 -13.16 -4.09 -8.27
C VAL A 77 -12.13 -4.57 -9.28
N CYS A 78 -11.92 -3.80 -10.35
CA CYS A 78 -10.76 -3.95 -11.23
C CYS A 78 -9.83 -2.73 -11.19
N GLU A 79 -8.62 -2.89 -11.71
CA GLU A 79 -7.61 -1.81 -11.79
C GLU A 79 -8.14 -0.55 -12.49
N LEU A 80 -8.97 -0.73 -13.52
CA LEU A 80 -9.53 0.35 -14.31
C LEU A 80 -10.55 1.16 -13.50
N ASP A 81 -11.33 0.49 -12.64
CA ASP A 81 -12.29 1.13 -11.75
C ASP A 81 -11.60 2.02 -10.74
N LEU A 82 -10.41 1.62 -10.26
CA LEU A 82 -9.63 2.45 -9.34
C LEU A 82 -9.00 3.66 -10.05
N VAL A 83 -8.58 3.51 -11.31
CA VAL A 83 -8.04 4.62 -12.12
C VAL A 83 -9.11 5.68 -12.41
N PHE A 84 -10.31 5.26 -12.80
CA PHE A 84 -11.41 6.19 -13.11
C PHE A 84 -12.23 6.61 -11.89
N GLY A 85 -12.31 5.76 -10.87
CA GLY A 85 -13.07 5.94 -9.63
C GLY A 85 -12.22 6.38 -8.44
N TRP A 86 -11.12 7.12 -8.67
CA TRP A 86 -10.20 7.57 -7.62
C TRP A 86 -10.88 8.35 -6.46
N GLN A 87 -12.05 8.96 -6.71
CA GLN A 87 -12.84 9.65 -5.70
C GLN A 87 -13.43 8.68 -4.66
N VAL A 88 -13.89 7.51 -5.12
CA VAL A 88 -14.38 6.44 -4.24
C VAL A 88 -13.21 5.86 -3.47
N LEU A 89 -12.06 5.66 -4.12
CA LEU A 89 -10.82 5.23 -3.46
C LEU A 89 -10.43 6.20 -2.32
N GLN A 90 -10.41 7.51 -2.60
CA GLN A 90 -10.10 8.52 -1.60
C GLN A 90 -11.12 8.48 -0.44
N THR A 91 -12.41 8.35 -0.75
CA THR A 91 -13.47 8.28 0.25
C THR A 91 -13.30 7.05 1.16
N VAL A 92 -13.09 5.87 0.57
CA VAL A 92 -12.86 4.63 1.33
C VAL A 92 -11.60 4.75 2.19
N LEU A 93 -10.54 5.37 1.66
CA LEU A 93 -9.31 5.61 2.40
C LEU A 93 -9.58 6.52 3.61
N GLU A 94 -10.29 7.63 3.43
CA GLU A 94 -10.68 8.51 4.53
C GLU A 94 -11.46 7.76 5.61
N TYR A 95 -12.44 6.93 5.24
CA TYR A 95 -13.22 6.15 6.21
C TYR A 95 -12.37 5.10 6.96
N VAL A 96 -11.52 4.36 6.26
CA VAL A 96 -10.69 3.33 6.88
C VAL A 96 -9.71 3.96 7.88
N PHE A 97 -9.00 5.01 7.48
CA PHE A 97 -8.04 5.68 8.37
C PHE A 97 -8.68 6.51 9.49
N LEU A 98 -9.91 7.02 9.32
CA LEU A 98 -10.64 7.71 10.40
C LEU A 98 -11.23 6.75 11.45
N LEU A 99 -11.44 5.48 11.11
CA LEU A 99 -12.03 4.49 12.02
C LEU A 99 -10.98 3.73 12.83
N ASP A 100 -9.73 3.70 12.37
CA ASP A 100 -8.61 2.99 13.02
C ASP A 100 -7.68 3.91 13.86
N VAL A 101 -8.02 5.20 14.07
CA VAL A 101 -7.32 6.16 14.96
C VAL A 101 -8.30 6.79 15.96
#